data_AF-A0A4W5MFJ1-F1
#
_entry.id   AF-A0A4W5MFJ1-F1
#
_cell.length_a   1.000
_cell.length_b   1.000
_cell.length_c   1.000
_cell.angle_alpha   90.00
_cell.angle_beta   90.00
_cell.angle_gamma   90.00
#
_symmetry.space_group_name_H-M   'P 1'
#
loop_
_entity.id
_entity.type
_entity.pdbx_description
1 polymer ?
#
loop_
_entity_poly.entity_id
_entity_poly.type
_entity_poly.pdbx_seq_one_letter_code
_entity_poly.pdbx_strand_id
1 'polypeptide(L)'
;MFGIQDNIGLPRGGTTMKEEPLGSGMNSVRSWMHTSGVVDANTAAQSGVGLARAHYEKQPPSNLRKSNFFHFVLALYDRQGQPVEIERTAYVDFVEKDKEPNSEKTNNGIHYKLQLLYSNG
;
A
#
# COMPACT_ATOMS: atom_id res chain seq x y z
N MET A 1 -17.54 -11.61 -71.76
CA MET A 1 -17.04 -10.31 -72.27
C MET A 1 -15.82 -9.95 -71.42
N PHE A 2 -14.68 -9.70 -72.07
CA PHE A 2 -13.36 -9.53 -71.45
C PHE A 2 -13.09 -8.10 -70.95
N GLY A 3 -12.35 -8.03 -69.84
CA GLY A 3 -11.39 -6.96 -69.46
C GLY A 3 -11.99 -5.66 -68.90
N ILE A 4 -11.29 -4.87 -68.08
CA ILE A 4 -9.96 -4.85 -67.46
C ILE A 4 -10.00 -3.61 -66.54
N GLN A 5 -9.39 -3.68 -65.34
CA GLN A 5 -8.68 -2.62 -64.56
C GLN A 5 -9.33 -1.22 -64.41
N ASP A 6 -9.24 -0.47 -63.34
CA ASP A 6 -8.59 -0.52 -62.03
C ASP A 6 -9.12 0.73 -61.30
N ASN A 7 -8.87 0.79 -60.00
CA ASN A 7 -8.43 2.00 -59.29
C ASN A 7 -9.37 2.63 -58.25
N ILE A 8 -8.75 2.78 -57.08
CA ILE A 8 -9.00 3.71 -55.98
C ILE A 8 -10.06 3.31 -54.95
N GLY A 9 -9.53 2.67 -53.90
CA GLY A 9 -9.55 3.30 -52.57
C GLY A 9 -10.73 2.91 -51.68
N LEU A 10 -10.49 1.93 -50.80
CA LEU A 10 -10.77 1.92 -49.36
C LEU A 10 -10.82 0.45 -48.88
N PRO A 11 -9.84 -0.06 -48.12
CA PRO A 11 -10.07 -1.28 -47.37
C PRO A 11 -11.00 -0.97 -46.19
N ARG A 12 -12.23 -1.49 -46.32
CA ARG A 12 -13.21 -1.67 -45.24
C ARG A 12 -12.52 -2.23 -44.00
N GLY A 13 -12.84 -1.61 -42.86
CA GLY A 13 -12.27 -1.88 -41.55
C GLY A 13 -12.12 -3.37 -41.23
N GLY A 14 -10.87 -3.79 -41.05
CA GLY A 14 -10.52 -4.93 -40.21
C GLY A 14 -10.41 -4.42 -38.79
N THR A 15 -11.31 -4.85 -37.91
CA THR A 15 -11.15 -4.70 -36.47
C THR A 15 -9.89 -5.45 -36.05
N THR A 16 -8.84 -4.69 -35.71
CA THR A 16 -7.74 -5.17 -34.88
C THR A 16 -8.35 -5.74 -33.60
N MET A 17 -8.30 -7.05 -33.45
CA MET A 17 -8.50 -7.71 -32.17
C MET A 17 -7.31 -7.28 -31.31
N LYS A 18 -7.48 -6.20 -30.53
CA LYS A 18 -6.55 -5.89 -29.45
C LYS A 18 -6.62 -7.05 -28.48
N GLU A 19 -5.57 -7.86 -28.50
CA GLU A 19 -5.27 -8.86 -27.49
C GLU A 19 -5.33 -8.16 -26.12
N GLU A 20 -6.42 -8.41 -25.40
CA GLU A 20 -6.54 -8.08 -23.99
C GLU A 20 -5.69 -9.13 -23.26
N PRO A 21 -4.58 -8.73 -22.61
CA PRO A 21 -3.91 -9.68 -21.74
C PRO A 21 -4.90 -10.01 -20.64
N LEU A 22 -5.26 -11.29 -20.49
CA LEU A 22 -5.90 -11.82 -19.30
C LEU A 22 -4.99 -11.51 -18.09
N GLY A 23 -5.16 -10.32 -17.54
CA GLY A 23 -4.61 -9.85 -16.28
C GLY A 23 -5.67 -9.88 -15.19
N SER A 24 -6.58 -10.85 -15.22
CA SER A 24 -7.51 -11.12 -14.12
C SER A 24 -6.78 -11.93 -13.04
N GLY A 25 -5.94 -11.26 -12.28
CA GLY A 25 -5.31 -11.81 -11.10
C GLY A 25 -4.42 -10.79 -10.40
N MET A 26 -4.79 -10.38 -9.18
CA MET A 26 -4.03 -9.50 -8.27
C MET A 26 -4.05 -7.98 -8.53
N ASN A 27 -5.25 -7.39 -8.63
CA ASN A 27 -5.41 -5.93 -8.51
C ASN A 27 -5.58 -5.42 -7.05
N SER A 28 -5.32 -6.23 -6.03
CA SER A 28 -5.37 -5.73 -4.64
C SER A 28 -4.14 -4.89 -4.25
N VAL A 29 -2.99 -5.09 -4.92
CA VAL A 29 -1.72 -4.43 -4.58
C VAL A 29 -1.53 -3.09 -5.32
N ARG A 30 -2.25 -2.87 -6.44
CA ARG A 30 -2.17 -1.64 -7.24
C ARG A 30 -2.88 -0.41 -6.65
N SER A 31 -3.62 -0.52 -5.54
CA SER A 31 -4.30 0.65 -4.96
C SER A 31 -3.41 1.49 -4.02
N TRP A 32 -2.34 0.92 -3.46
CA TRP A 32 -1.44 1.62 -2.52
C TRP A 32 -0.44 2.58 -3.19
N MET A 33 -0.28 2.50 -4.51
CA MET A 33 0.74 3.26 -5.26
C MET A 33 0.15 4.33 -6.19
N HIS A 34 -1.18 4.44 -6.27
CA HIS A 34 -1.84 5.27 -7.29
C HIS A 34 -2.74 6.38 -6.72
N THR A 35 -2.40 6.92 -5.55
CA THR A 35 -2.86 8.27 -5.18
C THR A 35 -1.77 9.26 -5.58
N SER A 36 -2.10 10.17 -6.49
CA SER A 36 -1.24 11.33 -6.79
C SER A 36 -0.98 12.09 -5.48
N GLY A 37 0.29 12.27 -5.11
CA GLY A 37 0.69 12.99 -3.88
C GLY A 37 1.12 12.12 -2.70
N VAL A 38 0.96 10.80 -2.73
CA VAL A 38 1.51 9.93 -1.67
C VAL A 38 3.01 9.75 -1.86
N VAL A 39 3.78 10.13 -0.84
CA VAL A 39 5.24 9.95 -0.76
C VAL A 39 5.61 8.79 0.16
N ASP A 40 6.74 8.12 -0.10
CA ASP A 40 7.25 7.11 0.82
C ASP A 40 7.91 7.74 2.06
N ALA A 41 8.05 6.94 3.12
CA ALA A 41 8.53 7.39 4.41
C ALA A 41 9.98 7.93 4.38
N ASN A 42 10.85 7.39 3.51
CA ASN A 42 12.24 7.84 3.44
C ASN A 42 12.33 9.20 2.76
N THR A 43 11.59 9.41 1.68
CA THR A 43 11.49 10.71 1.02
C THR A 43 10.88 11.76 1.95
N ALA A 44 9.79 11.44 2.66
CA ALA A 44 9.17 12.37 3.62
C ALA A 44 10.13 12.76 4.76
N ALA A 45 10.92 11.81 5.27
CA ALA A 45 11.88 12.04 6.35
C ALA A 45 12.99 13.02 5.96
N GLN A 46 13.38 13.09 4.68
CA GLN A 46 14.36 14.07 4.18
C GLN A 46 13.82 15.50 4.27
N SER A 47 12.51 15.69 4.16
CA SER A 47 11.82 16.97 4.35
C SER A 47 11.46 17.27 5.82
N GLY A 48 11.89 16.42 6.75
CA GLY A 48 11.60 16.58 8.18
C GLY A 48 10.22 16.08 8.62
N VAL A 49 9.45 15.47 7.71
CA VAL A 49 8.13 14.91 7.99
C VAL A 49 8.28 13.46 8.41
N GLY A 50 7.72 13.10 9.56
CA GLY A 50 7.81 11.73 10.07
C GLY A 50 7.16 11.56 11.43
N LEU A 51 6.77 10.32 11.73
CA LEU A 51 6.34 9.93 13.07
C LEU A 51 7.49 10.09 14.06
N ALA A 52 7.20 10.65 15.22
CA ALA A 52 8.17 10.80 16.31
C ALA A 52 7.72 10.12 17.59
N ARG A 53 6.40 10.03 17.83
CA ARG A 53 5.85 9.47 19.06
C ARG A 53 4.52 8.78 18.80
N ALA A 54 4.27 7.68 19.51
CA ALA A 54 2.96 7.06 19.62
C ALA A 54 2.51 7.08 21.09
N HIS A 55 1.20 7.19 21.32
CA HIS A 55 0.59 7.21 22.65
C HIS A 55 -0.51 6.14 22.74
N TYR A 56 -0.51 5.34 23.79
CA TYR A 56 -1.60 4.40 24.08
C TYR A 56 -2.80 5.16 24.63
N GLU A 57 -3.77 5.45 23.77
CA GLU A 57 -5.08 5.92 24.21
C GLU A 57 -5.81 4.84 24.98
N LYS A 58 -5.64 3.58 24.53
CA LYS A 58 -6.11 2.41 25.25
C LYS A 58 -4.97 1.42 25.43
N GLN A 59 -4.60 1.21 26.69
CA GLN A 59 -3.59 0.24 27.09
C GLN A 59 -4.04 -1.20 26.76
N PRO A 60 -3.11 -2.09 26.38
CA PRO A 60 -3.40 -3.52 26.32
C PRO A 60 -3.72 -4.06 27.72
N PRO A 61 -4.51 -5.14 27.82
CA PRO A 61 -4.84 -5.74 29.11
C PRO A 61 -3.58 -6.25 29.81
N SER A 62 -3.46 -5.97 31.12
CA SER A 62 -2.30 -6.36 31.94
C SER A 62 -2.18 -7.86 32.19
N ASN A 63 -3.28 -8.59 32.02
CA ASN A 63 -3.34 -10.04 32.09
C ASN A 63 -4.20 -10.56 30.94
N LEU A 64 -3.65 -11.52 30.18
CA LEU A 64 -4.30 -12.06 29.00
C LEU A 64 -4.14 -13.57 28.95
N ARG A 65 -5.24 -14.26 28.67
CA ARG A 65 -5.22 -15.69 28.35
C ARG A 65 -4.75 -15.88 26.91
N LYS A 66 -3.79 -16.78 26.68
CA LYS A 66 -3.20 -17.06 25.36
C LYS A 66 -4.22 -17.36 24.24
N SER A 67 -5.36 -17.97 24.58
CA SER A 67 -6.42 -18.30 23.61
C SER A 67 -7.29 -17.11 23.19
N ASN A 68 -7.15 -15.96 23.85
CA ASN A 68 -7.99 -14.81 23.64
C ASN A 68 -7.28 -13.78 22.76
N PHE A 69 -8.04 -13.10 21.91
CA PHE A 69 -7.58 -11.88 21.28
C PHE A 69 -7.49 -10.74 22.31
N PHE A 70 -6.62 -9.79 22.03
CA PHE A 70 -6.54 -8.52 22.73
C PHE A 70 -6.39 -7.38 21.71
N HIS A 71 -6.67 -6.16 22.15
CA HIS A 71 -6.51 -4.96 21.35
C HIS A 71 -6.04 -3.80 22.20
N PHE A 72 -5.43 -2.83 21.53
CA PHE A 72 -4.99 -1.56 22.07
C PHE A 72 -5.30 -0.46 21.05
N VAL A 73 -5.24 0.81 21.46
CA VAL A 73 -5.48 1.96 20.58
C VAL A 73 -4.30 2.91 20.69
N LEU A 74 -3.78 3.34 19.53
CA LEU A 74 -2.65 4.26 19.44
C LEU A 74 -3.08 5.58 18.79
N ALA A 75 -2.65 6.69 19.39
CA ALA A 75 -2.56 7.99 18.73
C ALA A 75 -1.12 8.22 18.25
N LEU A 76 -0.96 8.72 17.04
CA LEU A 76 0.33 8.98 16.41
C LEU A 76 0.60 10.49 16.37
N TYR A 77 1.84 10.87 16.62
CA TYR A 77 2.29 12.26 16.59
C TYR A 77 3.57 12.41 15.76
N ASP A 78 3.65 13.52 15.06
CA ASP A 78 4.83 13.91 14.29
C ASP A 78 5.94 14.50 15.18
N ARG A 79 7.05 14.92 14.57
CA ARG A 79 8.20 15.55 15.24
C ARG A 79 7.88 16.88 15.94
N GLN A 80 6.82 17.56 15.52
CA GLN A 80 6.36 18.82 16.11
C GLN A 80 5.32 18.58 17.22
N GLY A 81 4.98 17.30 17.48
CA GLY A 81 3.96 16.92 18.45
C GLY A 81 2.53 17.09 17.93
N GLN A 82 2.33 17.33 16.64
CA GLN A 82 1.00 17.40 16.04
C GLN A 82 0.43 16.00 15.83
N PRO A 83 -0.89 15.82 15.99
CA PRO A 83 -1.54 14.55 15.68
C PRO A 83 -1.41 14.23 14.18
N VAL A 84 -1.19 12.96 13.87
CA VAL A 84 -1.09 12.47 12.49
C VAL A 84 -2.34 11.65 12.18
N GLU A 85 -3.00 11.98 11.08
CA GLU A 85 -4.20 11.28 10.63
C GLU A 85 -3.81 10.01 9.86
N ILE A 86 -4.63 8.97 10.01
CA ILE A 86 -4.42 7.67 9.35
C ILE A 86 -5.55 7.47 8.34
N GLU A 87 -5.21 7.51 7.04
CA GLU A 87 -6.20 7.35 5.97
C GLU A 87 -6.43 5.87 5.60
N ARG A 88 -5.36 5.07 5.62
CA ARG A 88 -5.42 3.64 5.26
C ARG A 88 -4.51 2.81 6.15
N THR A 89 -4.97 1.59 6.44
CA THR A 89 -4.20 0.58 7.17
C THR A 89 -4.27 -0.75 6.44
N ALA A 90 -3.15 -1.45 6.30
CA ALA A 90 -3.13 -2.84 5.84
C ALA A 90 -2.18 -3.68 6.68
N TYR A 91 -2.64 -4.90 6.99
CA TYR A 91 -1.75 -5.99 7.36
C TYR A 91 -0.91 -6.38 6.14
N VAL A 92 0.39 -6.60 6.36
CA VAL A 92 1.32 -7.03 5.31
C VAL A 92 1.72 -8.48 5.54
N ASP A 93 2.38 -8.76 6.67
CA ASP A 93 2.91 -10.08 7.00
C ASP A 93 3.33 -10.19 8.48
N PHE A 94 3.88 -11.34 8.85
CA PHE A 94 4.56 -11.57 10.14
C PHE A 94 6.07 -11.35 10.01
N VAL A 95 6.70 -10.94 11.11
CA VAL A 95 8.16 -10.84 11.23
C VAL A 95 8.69 -12.24 11.54
N GLU A 96 9.15 -12.93 10.50
CA GLU A 96 9.69 -14.29 10.56
C GLU A 96 10.75 -14.50 9.46
N LYS A 97 11.60 -15.53 9.64
CA LYS A 97 12.62 -15.94 8.64
C LYS A 97 13.55 -14.76 8.27
N ASP A 98 13.64 -14.43 6.99
CA ASP A 98 14.54 -13.41 6.45
C ASP A 98 14.12 -11.97 6.80
N LYS A 99 12.96 -11.79 7.44
CA LYS A 99 12.46 -10.48 7.89
C LYS A 99 12.84 -10.16 9.33
N GLU A 100 13.44 -11.12 10.05
CA GLU A 100 13.85 -10.89 11.43
C GLU A 100 15.12 -10.03 11.51
N PRO A 101 15.16 -9.05 12.41
CA PRO A 101 16.36 -8.26 12.63
C PRO A 101 17.47 -9.16 13.19
N ASN A 102 18.71 -8.90 12.77
CA ASN A 102 19.92 -9.58 13.25
C ASN A 102 19.95 -11.11 13.06
N SER A 103 19.10 -11.67 12.18
CA SER A 103 18.96 -13.12 11.96
C SER A 103 18.57 -13.91 13.22
N GLU A 104 17.94 -13.27 14.20
CA GLU A 104 17.37 -13.95 15.37
C GLU A 104 16.09 -14.69 14.99
N LYS A 105 15.83 -15.86 15.59
CA LYS A 105 14.64 -16.67 15.29
C LYS A 105 13.54 -16.49 16.34
N THR A 106 12.93 -15.31 16.40
CA THR A 106 11.94 -14.94 17.42
C THR A 106 10.50 -15.28 17.02
N ASN A 107 10.19 -15.19 15.73
CA ASN A 107 8.81 -15.24 15.19
C ASN A 107 7.86 -14.30 15.95
N ASN A 108 8.35 -13.12 16.33
CA ASN A 108 7.65 -12.18 17.19
C ASN A 108 7.56 -10.80 16.53
N GLY A 109 6.50 -10.59 15.75
CA GLY A 109 6.16 -9.27 15.21
C GLY A 109 5.12 -9.36 14.11
N ILE A 110 4.37 -8.27 13.93
CA ILE A 110 3.40 -8.12 12.85
C ILE A 110 3.74 -6.84 12.09
N HIS A 111 3.80 -6.93 10.76
CA HIS A 111 4.11 -5.81 9.89
C HIS A 111 2.83 -5.22 9.30
N TYR A 112 2.69 -3.91 9.49
CA TYR A 112 1.59 -3.13 8.94
C TYR A 112 2.12 -2.03 8.02
N LYS A 113 1.31 -1.68 7.03
CA LYS A 113 1.50 -0.50 6.19
C LYS A 113 0.39 0.51 6.49
N LEU A 114 0.80 1.75 6.74
CA LEU A 114 -0.11 2.86 7.02
C LEU A 114 0.06 3.94 5.94
N GLN A 115 -1.04 4.54 5.49
CA GLN A 115 -1.03 5.79 4.75
C GLN A 115 -1.40 6.90 5.75
N LEU A 116 -0.49 7.86 5.89
CA LEU A 116 -0.57 8.91 6.90
C LEU A 116 -0.76 10.26 6.21
N LEU A 117 -1.62 11.08 6.80
CA LEU A 117 -1.81 12.48 6.42
C LEU A 117 -1.30 13.35 7.58
N TYR A 118 -0.29 14.17 7.28
CA TYR A 118 0.30 15.09 8.25
C TYR A 118 -0.43 16.44 8.21
N SER A 119 -0.27 17.22 9.27
CA SER A 119 -0.92 18.54 9.40
C SER A 119 -0.54 19.53 8.29
N ASN A 120 0.59 19.32 7.61
CA ASN A 120 1.08 20.14 6.51
C ASN A 120 0.57 19.72 5.11
N GLY A 121 -0.38 18.77 5.05
CA GLY A 121 -0.98 18.27 3.80
C GLY A 121 -0.09 17.30 3.03
#